data_AF-A0A914INK8-F1
#
_entry.id   AF-A0A914INK8-F1
#
_cell.length_a   1.000
_cell.length_b   1.000
_cell.length_c   1.000
_cell.angle_alpha   90.00
_cell.angle_beta   90.00
_cell.angle_gamma   90.00
#
_symmetry.space_group_name_H-M   'P 1'
#
loop_
_entity.id
_entity.type
_entity.pdbx_description
1 polymer ?
#
loop_
_entity_poly.entity_id
_entity_poly.type
_entity_poly.pdbx_seq_one_letter_code
_entity_poly.pdbx_strand_id
1 'polypeptide(L)'
;QKGPRIGSFQWQGRDATTQLQLNPQTLPSGLDDFPRATHPTKDEYHVDIKCWMAMSSNVLLNLAILAHDSDWLPTITADQQLFNNLTLLDQLHWSEQSHGYFDYGYH
;
A
#
# COMPACT_ATOMS: atom_id res chain seq x y z
N GLN A 1 -4.99 -2.08 -7.25
CA GLN A 1 -4.55 -1.48 -5.98
C GLN A 1 -3.36 -0.52 -6.14
N LYS A 2 -2.98 -0.11 -7.37
CA LYS A 2 -1.90 0.87 -7.58
C LYS A 2 -2.31 2.23 -7.03
N GLY A 3 -1.43 2.88 -6.27
CA GLY A 3 -1.66 4.21 -5.73
C GLY A 3 -1.25 5.35 -6.68
N PRO A 4 -1.50 6.61 -6.31
CA PRO A 4 -1.27 7.78 -7.14
C PRO A 4 0.23 8.11 -7.32
N ARG A 5 1.09 7.69 -6.38
CA ARG A 5 2.54 7.91 -6.41
C ARG A 5 3.30 6.62 -6.75
N ILE A 6 4.51 6.77 -7.28
CA ILE A 6 5.40 5.62 -7.55
C ILE A 6 5.64 4.83 -6.26
N GLY A 7 5.49 3.50 -6.32
CA GLY A 7 5.66 2.61 -5.18
C GLY A 7 4.65 2.78 -4.04
N SER A 8 3.57 3.53 -4.27
CA SER A 8 2.42 3.65 -3.37
C SER A 8 1.27 2.74 -3.82
N PHE A 9 0.41 2.37 -2.88
CA PHE A 9 -0.70 1.47 -3.09
C PHE A 9 -1.94 1.99 -2.37
N GLN A 10 -3.11 1.70 -2.93
CA GLN A 10 -4.37 2.16 -2.40
C GLN A 10 -5.38 1.02 -2.44
N TRP A 11 -5.98 0.75 -1.28
CA TRP A 11 -7.17 -0.11 -1.15
C TRP A 11 -8.33 0.53 -1.91
N GLN A 12 -8.84 -0.17 -2.91
CA GLN A 12 -9.97 0.27 -3.72
C GLN A 12 -11.31 -0.07 -3.04
N GLY A 13 -12.37 0.67 -3.36
CA GLY A 13 -13.73 0.34 -2.95
C GLY A 13 -14.23 1.00 -1.66
N ARG A 14 -13.54 2.03 -1.15
CA ARG A 14 -14.06 2.88 -0.07
C ARG A 14 -15.21 3.76 -0.60
N ASP A 15 -16.28 3.91 0.19
CA ASP A 15 -17.43 4.74 -0.16
C ASP A 15 -17.25 6.18 0.34
N ALA A 16 -16.96 7.11 -0.58
CA ALA A 16 -16.78 8.52 -0.25
C ALA A 16 -18.08 9.27 0.08
N THR A 17 -19.24 8.67 -0.19
CA THR A 17 -20.55 9.33 -0.11
C THR A 17 -21.40 8.86 1.05
N THR A 18 -20.95 7.82 1.76
CA THR A 18 -21.69 7.26 2.89
C THR A 18 -21.99 8.32 3.96
N GLN A 19 -23.19 8.24 4.52
CA GLN A 19 -23.63 8.99 5.70
C GLN A 19 -23.95 8.05 6.87
N LEU A 20 -23.70 6.75 6.70
CA LEU A 20 -24.02 5.72 7.70
C LEU A 20 -22.89 5.50 8.71
N GLN A 21 -21.66 5.83 8.34
CA GLN A 21 -20.47 5.66 9.18
C GLN A 21 -19.77 7.01 9.40
N LEU A 22 -19.13 7.16 10.57
CA LEU A 22 -18.31 8.33 10.88
C LEU A 22 -17.05 8.42 10.00
N ASN A 23 -16.46 7.27 9.67
CA ASN A 23 -15.34 7.15 8.75
C ASN A 23 -15.65 6.04 7.73
N PRO A 24 -15.45 6.27 6.42
CA PRO A 24 -15.72 5.24 5.42
C PRO A 24 -14.86 3.98 5.60
N GLN A 25 -15.53 2.83 5.65
CA GLN A 25 -14.93 1.52 5.85
C GLN A 25 -13.97 1.14 4.71
N THR A 26 -13.03 0.24 5.02
CA THR A 26 -12.05 -0.30 4.06
C THR A 26 -12.05 -1.83 4.09
N LEU A 27 -13.19 -2.43 3.74
CA LEU A 27 -13.41 -3.88 3.79
C LEU A 27 -12.30 -4.72 3.13
N PRO A 28 -11.74 -4.35 1.95
CA PRO A 28 -10.71 -5.16 1.30
C PRO A 28 -9.39 -5.26 2.07
N SER A 29 -9.17 -4.38 3.06
CA SER A 29 -7.97 -4.44 3.91
C SER A 29 -8.03 -5.54 4.97
N GLY A 30 -9.22 -6.09 5.26
CA GLY A 30 -9.45 -6.98 6.40
C GLY A 30 -9.52 -6.26 7.76
N LEU A 31 -9.39 -4.93 7.77
CA LEU A 31 -9.54 -4.06 8.92
C LEU A 31 -10.73 -3.11 8.67
N ASP A 32 -11.94 -3.67 8.72
CA ASP A 32 -13.16 -3.07 8.18
C ASP A 32 -13.40 -1.61 8.61
N ASP A 33 -13.30 -1.33 9.91
CA ASP A 33 -13.58 -0.04 10.55
C ASP A 33 -12.34 0.68 11.09
N PHE A 34 -11.13 0.22 10.74
CA PHE A 34 -9.91 0.91 11.11
C PHE A 34 -9.91 2.31 10.49
N PRO A 35 -9.71 3.38 11.29
CA PRO A 35 -9.88 4.75 10.82
C PRO A 35 -8.82 5.11 9.77
N ARG A 36 -9.27 5.64 8.63
CA ARG A 36 -8.41 6.18 7.57
C ARG A 36 -8.81 7.63 7.26
N ALA A 37 -8.41 8.19 6.11
CA ALA A 37 -8.81 9.54 5.74
C ALA A 37 -10.35 9.66 5.70
N THR A 38 -10.87 10.78 6.22
CA THR A 38 -12.31 11.01 6.41
C THR A 38 -13.04 11.25 5.08
N HIS A 39 -12.33 11.77 4.09
CA HIS A 39 -12.85 12.06 2.76
C HIS A 39 -12.09 11.21 1.74
N PRO A 40 -12.58 10.00 1.41
CA PRO A 40 -11.91 9.15 0.46
C PRO A 40 -11.73 9.82 -0.90
N THR A 41 -10.52 9.77 -1.45
CA THR A 41 -10.17 10.33 -2.76
C THR A 41 -9.28 9.36 -3.53
N LYS A 42 -8.99 9.67 -4.80
CA LYS A 42 -8.03 8.88 -5.59
C LYS A 42 -6.57 9.16 -5.21
N ASP A 43 -6.33 10.16 -4.36
CA ASP A 43 -5.00 10.60 -3.97
C ASP A 43 -4.51 9.94 -2.67
N GLU A 44 -5.33 9.05 -2.08
CA GLU A 44 -4.96 8.29 -0.89
C GLU A 44 -3.98 7.17 -1.20
N TYR A 45 -3.12 6.85 -0.25
CA TYR A 45 -2.28 5.66 -0.28
C TYR A 45 -2.06 5.13 1.12
N HIS A 46 -2.11 3.81 1.26
CA HIS A 46 -2.22 3.15 2.55
C HIS A 46 -0.97 2.35 2.89
N VAL A 47 -0.51 2.48 4.13
CA VAL A 47 0.77 1.94 4.59
C VAL A 47 0.74 0.41 4.66
N ASP A 48 -0.39 -0.15 5.09
CA ASP A 48 -0.58 -1.59 5.29
C ASP A 48 -0.47 -2.37 3.96
N ILE A 49 -1.16 -1.93 2.91
CA ILE A 49 -1.04 -2.57 1.60
C ILE A 49 0.36 -2.41 0.98
N LYS A 50 1.05 -1.30 1.22
CA LYS A 50 2.46 -1.16 0.80
C LYS A 50 3.33 -2.23 1.46
N CYS A 51 3.15 -2.47 2.75
CA CYS A 51 3.85 -3.54 3.49
C CYS A 51 3.49 -4.93 2.94
N TRP A 52 2.21 -5.18 2.63
CA TRP A 52 1.80 -6.45 1.99
C TRP A 52 2.46 -6.66 0.63
N MET A 53 2.59 -5.62 -0.19
CA MET A 53 3.26 -5.72 -1.50
C MET A 53 4.77 -5.94 -1.36
N ALA A 54 5.43 -5.31 -0.38
CA ALA A 54 6.83 -5.56 -0.07
C ALA A 54 7.07 -7.02 0.34
N MET A 55 6.26 -7.55 1.27
CA MET A 55 6.34 -8.94 1.69
C MET A 55 6.05 -9.91 0.53
N SER A 56 4.99 -9.65 -0.23
CA SER A 56 4.57 -10.53 -1.34
C SER A 56 5.62 -10.59 -2.46
N SER A 57 6.24 -9.45 -2.79
CA SER A 57 7.31 -9.41 -3.81
C SER A 57 8.56 -10.20 -3.39
N ASN A 58 8.93 -10.20 -2.09
CA ASN A 58 10.00 -11.06 -1.58
C ASN A 58 9.68 -12.55 -1.76
N VAL A 59 8.45 -12.96 -1.45
CA VAL A 59 7.99 -14.34 -1.64
C VAL A 59 8.03 -14.75 -3.11
N LEU A 60 7.49 -13.90 -3.99
CA LEU A 60 7.45 -14.16 -5.43
C LEU A 60 8.86 -14.22 -6.05
N LEU A 61 9.79 -13.36 -5.62
CA LEU A 61 11.19 -13.43 -6.07
C LEU A 61 11.82 -14.78 -5.70
N ASN A 62 11.63 -15.23 -4.45
CA ASN A 62 12.14 -16.54 -4.01
C ASN A 62 11.52 -17.69 -4.83
N LEU A 63 10.21 -17.63 -5.10
CA LEU A 63 9.53 -18.64 -5.90
C LEU A 63 10.03 -18.63 -7.35
N ALA A 64 10.24 -17.47 -7.97
CA ALA A 64 10.76 -17.36 -9.34
C ALA A 64 12.17 -17.97 -9.45
N ILE A 65 13.03 -17.72 -8.45
CA ILE A 65 14.37 -18.33 -8.37
C ILE A 65 14.27 -19.85 -8.26
N LEU A 66 13.42 -20.36 -7.35
CA LEU A 66 13.22 -21.81 -7.14
C LEU A 66 12.62 -22.51 -8.36
N ALA A 67 11.73 -21.84 -9.09
CA ALA A 67 11.11 -22.35 -10.30
C ALA A 67 12.00 -22.23 -11.54
N HIS A 68 13.16 -21.57 -11.44
CA HIS A 68 14.01 -21.20 -12.57
C HIS A 68 13.25 -20.40 -13.66
N ASP A 69 12.32 -19.53 -13.24
CA ASP A 69 11.52 -18.69 -14.14
C ASP A 69 12.34 -17.49 -14.62
N SER A 70 13.15 -17.69 -15.66
CA SER A 70 14.00 -16.65 -16.23
C SER A 70 13.23 -15.51 -16.90
N ASP A 71 11.99 -15.75 -17.31
CA ASP A 71 11.19 -14.78 -18.05
C ASP A 71 10.64 -13.70 -17.10
N TRP A 72 10.17 -14.11 -15.92
CA TRP A 72 9.63 -13.19 -14.92
C TRP A 72 10.65 -12.64 -13.93
N LEU A 73 11.82 -13.29 -13.79
CA LEU A 73 12.84 -12.90 -12.82
C LEU A 73 13.23 -11.40 -12.88
N PRO A 74 13.43 -10.78 -14.07
CA PRO A 74 13.76 -9.36 -14.14
C PRO A 74 12.64 -8.45 -13.61
N THR A 75 11.39 -8.75 -13.97
CA THR A 75 10.22 -7.97 -13.54
C THR A 75 10.02 -8.06 -12.03
N ILE A 76 10.05 -9.28 -11.47
CA ILE A 76 9.83 -9.44 -10.02
C ILE A 76 10.99 -8.88 -9.20
N THR A 77 12.21 -8.91 -9.74
CA THR A 77 13.37 -8.26 -9.09
C THR A 77 13.18 -6.74 -9.03
N ALA A 78 12.74 -6.11 -10.12
CA ALA A 78 12.49 -4.67 -10.14
C ALA A 78 11.35 -4.27 -9.18
N ASP A 79 10.25 -5.02 -9.16
CA ASP A 79 9.14 -4.80 -8.24
C ASP A 79 9.57 -4.99 -6.78
N GLN A 80 10.31 -6.05 -6.47
CA GLN A 80 10.84 -6.31 -5.14
C GLN A 80 11.73 -5.17 -4.66
N GLN A 81 12.64 -4.67 -5.50
CA GLN A 81 13.51 -3.54 -5.17
C GLN A 81 12.71 -2.26 -4.92
N LEU A 82 11.71 -1.98 -5.75
CA LEU A 82 10.87 -0.79 -5.59
C LEU A 82 10.03 -0.86 -4.31
N PHE A 83 9.39 -2.00 -4.03
CA PHE A 83 8.46 -2.12 -2.90
C PHE A 83 9.19 -2.21 -1.56
N ASN A 84 10.41 -2.73 -1.53
CA ASN A 84 11.27 -2.82 -0.34
C ASN A 84 12.18 -1.58 -0.14
N ASN A 85 12.04 -0.52 -0.95
CA ASN A 85 12.79 0.71 -0.78
C ASN A 85 12.34 1.48 0.46
N LEU A 86 13.15 1.45 1.53
CA LEU A 86 12.85 2.11 2.80
C LEU A 86 12.86 3.64 2.70
N THR A 87 13.75 4.24 1.89
CA THR A 87 13.72 5.69 1.66
C THR A 87 12.38 6.12 1.06
N LEU A 88 11.83 5.33 0.15
CA LEU A 88 10.51 5.60 -0.43
C LEU A 88 9.38 5.36 0.57
N LEU A 89 9.51 4.39 1.47
CA LEU A 89 8.56 4.21 2.58
C LEU A 89 8.53 5.45 3.48
N ASP A 90 9.69 5.96 3.87
CA ASP A 90 9.81 7.17 4.71
C ASP A 90 9.21 8.38 4.01
N GLN A 91 9.56 8.61 2.74
CA GLN A 91 9.03 9.73 1.95
C GLN A 91 7.50 9.72 1.81
N LEU A 92 6.88 8.54 1.80
CA LEU A 92 5.45 8.40 1.61
C LEU A 92 4.69 8.40 2.94
N HIS A 93 5.19 7.70 3.97
CA HIS A 93 4.39 7.33 5.12
C HIS A 93 4.94 7.82 6.47
N TRP A 94 6.20 8.27 6.57
CA TRP A 94 6.75 8.73 7.84
C TRP A 94 6.25 10.14 8.18
N SER A 95 5.78 10.31 9.42
CA SER A 95 5.44 11.61 9.99
C SER A 95 6.45 11.99 11.07
N GLU A 96 7.23 13.04 10.82
CA GLU A 96 8.15 13.62 11.80
C GLU A 96 7.42 14.14 13.05
N GLN A 97 6.20 14.68 12.88
CA GLN A 97 5.43 15.25 13.98
C GLN A 97 4.89 14.17 14.93
N SER A 98 4.45 13.03 14.38
CA SER A 98 3.81 11.96 15.14
C SER A 98 4.75 10.79 15.44
N HIS A 99 5.99 10.84 14.94
CA HIS A 99 7.01 9.79 15.07
C HIS A 99 6.51 8.39 14.71
N GLY A 100 5.85 8.26 13.56
CA GLY A 100 5.28 6.98 13.13
C GLY A 100 4.93 6.95 11.64
N TYR A 101 4.52 5.77 11.17
CA TYR A 101 4.07 5.57 9.79
C TYR A 101 2.54 5.58 9.70
N PHE A 102 2.01 6.30 8.70
CA PHE A 102 0.57 6.54 8.57
C PHE A 102 0.10 6.39 7.12
N ASP A 103 -1.20 6.15 6.95
CA ASP A 103 -1.86 6.36 5.67
C ASP A 103 -1.80 7.85 5.29
N TYR A 104 -1.80 8.13 3.99
CA TYR A 104 -1.94 9.48 3.46
C TYR A 104 -3.30 9.66 2.80
N GLY A 105 -3.94 10.80 3.02
CA GLY A 105 -5.21 11.13 2.41
C GLY A 105 -5.78 12.45 2.92
N TYR A 106 -6.96 12.82 2.41
CA TYR A 106 -7.67 14.01 2.87
C TYR A 106 -8.43 13.70 4.16
N HIS A 107 -7.87 14.12 5.29
CA HIS A 107 -8.37 13.86 6.64
C HIS A 107 -8.81 15.14 7.33
#